data_AF-A0A3Q0DPX4-F1
#
_entry.id   AF-A0A3Q0DPX4-F1
#
_cell.length_a   1.000
_cell.length_b   1.000
_cell.length_c   1.000
_cell.angle_alpha   90.00
_cell.angle_beta   90.00
_cell.angle_gamma   90.00
#
_symmetry.space_group_name_H-M   'P 1'
#
loop_
_entity.id
_entity.type
_entity.pdbx_description
1 polymer ?
#
loop_
_entity_poly.entity_id
_entity_poly.type
_entity_poly.pdbx_seq_one_letter_code
_entity_poly.pdbx_strand_id
1 'polypeptide(L)'
;MMTGITPINPMIPGLGLVPPPPPTEVAVVKEIIHCKSCTLFPQNPNLPPPSTRERPPGCKTVFVGGLPENATEEIIQEVFEQCGDITAIRKSKKNFCHIRFAEEFMVDKAIYLSGYRMRLGSSTDKKDSGRLHVDFAQARDDFYEWECKQRMRAREERHRRKLEEDRLRPPSPPAIMHYSEHEAALLAEKLKDDSKFSEAITVLLSWIERGEVNRRSANQFYSMVQSANSHVRRLMNEKATHEQEMEEAKENFKNALTGILTQFEQIVAVFNASTRQKAWDHFSKAQRKNIDIWRKHSEELRNAQSEQLMGIRREEEMEMSDDENCDSPTKKMRVDESALAAQAYALKEENDSLRWQLDAYRNEVELLKQEKEQLFRTEDHLTKDQQLQFLQQTMQGMQQEINVLTVALVNQDRENNIEKRTQGLKSEKEALLIGIISTFLHVHPFGANIEYLWSYMQQLDSKISANEIEMLLMRLPRMFKQEFTGVGATLEKRWKLCAFEGIKTT
;
A
#
# COMPACT_ATOMS: atom_id res chain seq x y z
N MET A 1 58.27 1.12 5.91
CA MET A 1 57.66 2.06 6.88
C MET A 1 56.58 2.85 6.16
N MET A 2 55.38 2.92 6.76
CA MET A 2 54.22 3.83 6.56
C MET A 2 53.71 4.06 5.11
N THR A 3 52.51 3.63 4.67
CA THR A 3 51.10 3.93 5.03
C THR A 3 50.72 5.41 5.09
N GLY A 4 49.86 5.85 4.16
CA GLY A 4 49.16 7.14 4.18
C GLY A 4 47.71 6.99 3.73
N ILE A 5 46.79 6.90 4.68
CA ILE A 5 45.34 7.05 4.53
C ILE A 5 44.98 8.36 5.24
N THR A 6 44.18 9.20 4.58
CA THR A 6 43.69 10.48 5.10
C THR A 6 42.67 10.31 6.24
N PRO A 7 42.66 11.21 7.24
CA PRO A 7 41.80 11.08 8.42
C PRO A 7 40.41 11.68 8.19
N ILE A 8 39.37 10.93 8.60
CA ILE A 8 38.00 11.42 8.78
C ILE A 8 37.84 11.88 10.23
N ASN A 9 37.20 13.03 10.41
CA ASN A 9 36.98 13.75 11.67
C ASN A 9 36.18 12.93 12.71
N PRO A 10 36.31 13.26 14.02
CA PRO A 10 35.95 12.40 15.13
C PRO A 10 34.48 12.48 15.53
N MET A 11 34.07 11.41 16.21
CA MET A 11 32.73 11.14 16.71
C MET A 11 32.28 12.12 17.80
N ILE A 12 30.97 12.37 17.82
CA ILE A 12 30.23 13.04 18.87
C ILE A 12 30.29 12.20 20.18
N PRO A 13 30.39 12.82 21.38
CA PRO A 13 30.55 12.13 22.65
C PRO A 13 29.37 11.23 23.02
N GLY A 14 29.71 10.07 23.59
CA GLY A 14 28.79 9.02 23.99
C GLY A 14 27.77 9.47 25.03
N LEU A 15 26.50 9.20 24.72
CA LEU A 15 25.47 8.96 25.72
C LEU A 15 25.85 7.67 26.45
N GLY A 16 26.37 7.83 27.67
CA GLY A 16 26.57 6.74 28.62
C GLY A 16 25.24 6.09 28.96
N LEU A 17 24.88 5.04 28.23
CA LEU A 17 23.89 4.08 28.67
C LEU A 17 24.53 3.29 29.81
N VAL A 18 24.19 3.67 31.03
CA VAL A 18 24.31 2.79 32.20
C VAL A 18 23.64 1.46 31.80
N PRO A 19 24.32 0.31 31.94
CA PRO A 19 23.70 -0.97 31.66
C PRO A 19 22.46 -1.10 32.55
N PRO A 20 21.31 -1.56 32.01
CA PRO A 20 20.16 -1.85 32.86
C PRO A 20 20.60 -2.87 33.93
N PRO A 21 20.07 -2.78 35.16
CA PRO A 21 20.33 -3.80 36.16
C PRO A 21 19.90 -5.15 35.56
N PRO A 22 20.68 -6.23 35.80
CA PRO A 22 20.33 -7.54 35.29
C PRO A 22 18.88 -7.84 35.69
N PRO A 23 18.04 -8.36 34.78
CA PRO A 23 16.68 -8.75 35.12
C PRO A 23 16.77 -9.70 36.31
N THR A 24 16.04 -9.37 37.36
CA THR A 24 15.90 -10.16 38.57
C THR A 24 15.65 -11.60 38.15
N GLU A 25 16.61 -12.50 38.39
CA GLU A 25 16.54 -13.91 38.02
C GLU A 25 15.23 -14.47 38.58
N VAL A 26 14.24 -14.68 37.70
CA VAL A 26 13.09 -15.51 38.02
C VAL A 26 13.69 -16.88 38.30
N ALA A 27 13.69 -17.30 39.57
CA ALA A 27 14.25 -18.58 39.97
C ALA A 27 13.54 -19.68 39.17
N VAL A 28 14.19 -20.17 38.11
CA VAL A 28 13.62 -21.21 37.27
C VAL A 28 13.63 -22.49 38.09
N VAL A 29 12.45 -22.90 38.56
CA VAL A 29 12.29 -24.16 39.30
C VAL A 29 12.54 -25.29 38.31
N LYS A 30 13.76 -25.83 38.32
CA LYS A 30 14.14 -27.00 37.53
C LYS A 30 13.40 -28.22 38.07
N GLU A 31 12.67 -28.94 37.22
CA GLU A 31 11.93 -30.15 37.59
C GLU A 31 12.83 -31.40 37.54
N ILE A 32 12.41 -32.49 38.22
CA ILE A 32 13.10 -33.79 38.15
C ILE A 32 12.82 -34.44 36.81
N ILE A 33 13.87 -34.77 36.06
CA ILE A 33 13.77 -35.40 34.74
C ILE A 33 13.99 -36.91 34.91
N HIS A 34 13.01 -37.71 34.50
CA HIS A 34 13.08 -39.17 34.55
C HIS A 34 13.39 -39.72 33.16
N CYS A 35 14.52 -40.41 33.02
CA CYS A 35 14.90 -41.17 31.83
C CYS A 35 14.77 -42.68 32.13
N LYS A 36 14.80 -43.53 31.11
CA LYS A 36 14.66 -44.99 31.23
C LYS A 36 15.83 -45.59 32.02
N SER A 37 17.04 -45.09 31.82
CA SER A 37 18.25 -45.61 32.49
C SER A 37 18.82 -44.70 33.58
N CYS A 38 18.31 -43.48 33.76
CA CYS A 38 18.79 -42.56 34.80
C CYS A 38 17.73 -41.53 35.24
N THR A 39 17.95 -40.86 36.37
CA THR A 39 17.12 -39.75 36.85
C THR A 39 18.00 -38.53 37.12
N LEU A 40 17.59 -37.38 36.61
CA LEU A 40 18.26 -36.09 36.81
C LEU A 40 17.53 -35.28 37.88
N PHE A 41 18.20 -35.03 39.00
CA PHE A 41 17.68 -34.19 40.07
C PHE A 41 18.17 -32.75 39.91
N PRO A 42 17.29 -31.75 40.00
CA PRO A 42 17.67 -30.35 39.91
C PRO A 42 18.56 -29.96 41.10
N GLN A 43 19.39 -28.94 40.90
CA GLN A 43 20.14 -28.33 41.99
C GLN A 43 19.21 -27.54 42.92
N ASN A 44 19.58 -27.43 44.20
CA ASN A 44 18.90 -26.54 45.13
C ASN A 44 18.87 -25.10 44.56
N PRO A 45 17.69 -24.46 44.43
CA PRO A 45 17.55 -23.10 43.91
C PRO A 45 18.38 -22.04 44.64
N ASN A 46 18.77 -22.32 45.90
CA ASN A 46 19.57 -21.41 46.73
C ASN A 46 21.08 -21.43 46.42
N LEU A 47 21.55 -22.26 45.49
CA LEU A 47 22.94 -22.31 45.07
C LEU A 47 23.14 -21.48 43.79
N PRO A 48 24.27 -20.79 43.63
CA PRO A 48 24.53 -19.99 42.44
C PRO A 48 24.47 -20.84 41.17
N PRO A 49 23.95 -20.27 40.05
CA PRO A 49 23.89 -20.97 38.78
C PRO A 49 25.30 -21.41 38.34
N PRO A 50 25.43 -22.56 37.64
CA PRO A 50 26.71 -23.01 37.10
C PRO A 50 27.32 -21.93 36.20
N SER A 51 28.61 -21.66 36.33
CA SER A 51 29.33 -20.73 35.44
C SER A 51 29.32 -21.26 34.01
N THR A 52 28.90 -20.45 33.05
CA THR A 52 28.98 -20.75 31.61
C THR A 52 29.99 -19.83 30.93
N ARG A 53 30.62 -20.31 29.86
CA ARG A 53 31.51 -19.52 28.99
C ARG A 53 30.72 -18.64 28.03
N GLU A 54 31.40 -17.67 27.42
CA GLU A 54 30.85 -16.96 26.26
C GLU A 54 30.65 -17.93 25.09
N ARG A 55 29.49 -17.83 24.43
CA ARG A 55 29.11 -18.68 23.31
C ARG A 55 29.99 -18.41 22.09
N PRO A 56 30.75 -19.40 21.58
CA PRO A 56 31.50 -19.25 20.34
C PRO A 56 30.60 -19.06 19.10
N PRO A 57 31.05 -18.36 18.05
CA PRO A 57 30.30 -18.22 16.80
C PRO A 57 30.01 -19.58 16.15
N GLY A 58 28.75 -19.84 15.82
CA GLY A 58 28.32 -21.10 15.20
C GLY A 58 28.32 -22.31 16.14
N CYS A 59 28.41 -22.10 17.45
CA CYS A 59 28.51 -23.18 18.42
C CYS A 59 27.31 -24.14 18.34
N LYS A 60 27.57 -25.37 17.89
CA LYS A 60 26.63 -26.51 17.90
C LYS A 60 27.08 -27.62 18.87
N THR A 61 28.30 -27.49 19.39
CA THR A 61 28.90 -28.47 20.29
C THR A 61 28.83 -28.00 21.75
N VAL A 62 28.37 -28.87 22.64
CA VAL A 62 28.44 -28.67 24.10
C VAL A 62 29.52 -29.55 24.72
N PHE A 63 30.15 -29.04 25.76
CA PHE A 63 30.95 -29.81 26.70
C PHE A 63 30.06 -30.28 27.85
N VAL A 64 30.09 -31.56 28.18
CA VAL A 64 29.39 -32.13 29.33
C VAL A 64 30.41 -32.77 30.26
N GLY A 65 30.62 -32.18 31.43
CA GLY A 65 31.48 -32.70 32.50
C GLY A 65 30.68 -33.26 33.68
N GLY A 66 31.37 -33.97 34.57
CA GLY A 66 30.79 -34.50 35.81
C GLY A 66 29.83 -35.68 35.61
N LEU A 67 30.05 -36.42 34.52
CA LEU A 67 29.35 -37.67 34.25
C LEU A 67 29.77 -38.74 35.29
N PRO A 68 28.85 -39.62 35.73
CA PRO A 68 29.17 -40.83 36.49
C PRO A 68 30.16 -41.71 35.72
N GLU A 69 31.01 -42.43 36.45
CA GLU A 69 32.05 -43.30 35.87
C GLU A 69 31.42 -44.42 35.01
N ASN A 70 30.28 -44.94 35.46
CA ASN A 70 29.53 -46.01 34.78
C ASN A 70 28.55 -45.51 33.72
N ALA A 71 28.49 -44.20 33.42
CA ALA A 71 27.54 -43.68 32.42
C ALA A 71 27.99 -44.06 31.00
N THR A 72 27.26 -44.92 30.30
CA THR A 72 27.60 -45.32 28.92
C THR A 72 27.19 -44.25 27.91
N GLU A 73 27.65 -44.39 26.66
CA GLU A 73 27.31 -43.44 25.59
C GLU A 73 25.80 -43.44 25.29
N GLU A 74 25.15 -44.59 25.39
CA GLU A 74 23.71 -44.76 25.18
C GLU A 74 22.89 -43.98 26.22
N ILE A 75 23.33 -43.96 27.48
CA ILE A 75 22.66 -43.19 28.55
C ILE A 75 22.84 -41.69 28.33
N ILE A 76 24.02 -41.26 27.87
CA ILE A 76 24.28 -39.86 27.53
C ILE A 76 23.43 -39.44 26.33
N GLN A 77 23.35 -40.28 25.30
CA GLN A 77 22.49 -40.05 24.15
C GLN A 77 21.03 -39.92 24.59
N GLU A 78 20.52 -40.85 25.40
CA GLU A 78 19.14 -40.83 25.89
C GLU A 78 18.77 -39.51 26.59
N VAL A 79 19.68 -38.98 27.42
CA VAL A 79 19.47 -37.72 28.14
C VAL A 79 19.48 -36.52 27.20
N PHE A 80 20.47 -36.44 26.31
CA PHE A 80 20.70 -35.25 25.48
C PHE A 80 19.89 -35.24 24.18
N GLU A 81 19.38 -36.39 23.74
CA GLU A 81 18.47 -36.49 22.59
C GLU A 81 17.14 -35.78 22.85
N GLN A 82 16.70 -35.70 24.12
CA GLN A 82 15.55 -34.87 24.52
C GLN A 82 15.79 -33.36 24.28
N CYS A 83 17.05 -32.93 24.22
CA CYS A 83 17.41 -31.53 23.95
C CYS A 83 17.43 -31.20 22.45
N GLY A 84 17.65 -32.19 21.59
CA GLY A 84 17.66 -32.03 20.14
C GLY A 84 18.45 -33.13 19.43
N ASP A 85 18.44 -33.07 18.09
CA ASP A 85 19.06 -34.07 17.24
C ASP A 85 20.59 -34.04 17.38
N ILE A 86 21.15 -35.15 17.86
CA ILE A 86 22.58 -35.32 18.07
C ILE A 86 23.24 -35.79 16.78
N THR A 87 24.25 -35.06 16.32
CA THR A 87 25.07 -35.41 15.15
C THR A 87 26.26 -36.28 15.53
N ALA A 88 26.89 -36.03 16.68
CA ALA A 88 28.03 -36.82 17.15
C ALA A 88 28.22 -36.71 18.66
N ILE A 89 28.59 -37.81 19.31
CA ILE A 89 29.00 -37.85 20.72
C ILE A 89 30.47 -38.28 20.76
N ARG A 90 31.29 -37.57 21.55
CA ARG A 90 32.71 -37.90 21.78
C ARG A 90 32.98 -37.99 23.28
N LYS A 91 32.88 -39.20 23.83
CA LYS A 91 33.16 -39.46 25.26
C LYS A 91 34.68 -39.58 25.51
N SER A 92 35.15 -38.93 26.56
CA SER A 92 36.53 -39.00 27.04
C SER A 92 36.69 -39.97 28.21
N LYS A 93 37.92 -40.45 28.44
CA LYS A 93 38.28 -41.29 29.59
C LYS A 93 38.24 -40.56 30.94
N LYS A 94 38.09 -39.23 30.94
CA LYS A 94 38.07 -38.38 32.15
C LYS A 94 36.65 -37.91 32.52
N ASN A 95 35.63 -38.77 32.33
CA ASN A 95 34.24 -38.52 32.72
C ASN A 95 33.65 -37.20 32.18
N PHE A 96 34.03 -36.84 30.95
CA PHE A 96 33.42 -35.74 30.18
C PHE A 96 33.14 -36.20 28.75
N CYS A 97 32.18 -35.57 28.07
CA CYS A 97 31.92 -35.77 26.66
C CYS A 97 31.73 -34.44 25.92
N HIS A 98 31.92 -34.48 24.61
CA HIS A 98 31.47 -33.41 23.71
C HIS A 98 30.31 -33.93 22.88
N ILE A 99 29.21 -33.19 22.84
CA ILE A 99 28.02 -33.55 22.08
C ILE A 99 27.79 -32.46 21.04
N ARG A 100 27.77 -32.84 19.77
CA ARG A 100 27.47 -31.95 18.65
C ARG A 100 26.03 -32.14 18.22
N PHE A 101 25.26 -31.07 18.21
CA PHE A 101 23.88 -31.05 17.73
C PHE A 101 23.80 -30.66 16.25
N ALA A 102 22.67 -30.94 15.61
CA ALA A 102 22.41 -30.54 14.22
C ALA A 102 22.34 -29.00 14.08
N GLU A 103 21.70 -28.33 15.05
CA GLU A 103 21.39 -26.91 15.00
C GLU A 103 21.88 -26.13 16.23
N GLU A 104 22.15 -24.83 16.03
CA GLU A 104 22.74 -23.95 17.07
C GLU A 104 21.82 -23.74 18.27
N PHE A 105 20.49 -23.70 18.08
CA PHE A 105 19.52 -23.44 19.15
C PHE A 105 19.31 -24.65 20.09
N MET A 106 19.67 -25.86 19.66
CA MET A 106 19.57 -27.07 20.48
C MET A 106 20.58 -27.06 21.64
N VAL A 107 21.69 -26.36 21.45
CA VAL A 107 22.73 -26.12 22.47
C VAL A 107 22.16 -25.42 23.70
N ASP A 108 21.24 -24.46 23.52
CA ASP A 108 20.64 -23.72 24.65
C ASP A 108 19.85 -24.64 25.58
N LYS A 109 19.13 -25.62 25.02
CA LYS A 109 18.40 -26.63 25.79
C LYS A 109 19.36 -27.55 26.54
N ALA A 110 20.48 -27.93 25.94
CA ALA A 110 21.48 -28.75 26.61
C ALA A 110 22.18 -28.00 27.75
N ILE A 111 22.47 -26.71 27.59
CA ILE A 111 23.05 -25.85 28.64
C ILE A 111 22.12 -25.77 29.86
N TYR A 112 20.80 -25.82 29.66
CA TYR A 112 19.82 -25.84 30.75
C TYR A 112 19.98 -27.04 31.70
N LEU A 113 20.49 -28.18 31.19
CA LEU A 113 20.79 -29.37 32.00
C LEU A 113 22.03 -29.20 32.90
N SER A 114 22.79 -28.12 32.76
CA SER A 114 23.91 -27.81 33.64
C SER A 114 23.44 -27.66 35.09
N GLY A 115 24.14 -28.30 36.02
CA GLY A 115 23.86 -28.30 37.46
C GLY A 115 23.00 -29.47 37.94
N TYR A 116 22.35 -30.22 37.05
CA TYR A 116 21.57 -31.41 37.42
C TYR A 116 22.46 -32.52 38.00
N ARG A 117 21.95 -33.25 39.00
CA ARG A 117 22.58 -34.45 39.55
C ARG A 117 22.01 -35.68 38.86
N MET A 118 22.83 -36.37 38.09
CA MET A 118 22.48 -37.63 37.43
C MET A 118 22.68 -38.80 38.40
N ARG A 119 21.71 -39.73 38.42
CA ARG A 119 21.79 -41.02 39.11
C ARG A 119 21.40 -42.13 38.13
N LEU A 120 22.25 -43.15 38.00
CA LEU A 120 22.00 -44.31 37.13
C LEU A 120 21.14 -45.36 37.85
N GLY A 121 20.00 -45.72 37.26
CA GLY A 121 19.04 -46.67 37.83
C GLY A 121 18.64 -46.36 39.29
N SER A 122 18.53 -47.41 40.11
CA SER A 122 18.25 -47.31 41.56
C SER A 122 19.50 -47.37 42.45
N SER A 123 20.70 -47.35 41.85
CA SER A 123 21.95 -47.44 42.61
C SER A 123 22.21 -46.16 43.40
N THR A 124 22.72 -46.32 44.62
CA THR A 124 23.16 -45.20 45.49
C THR A 124 24.67 -45.09 45.59
N ASP A 125 25.41 -45.89 44.81
CA ASP A 125 26.87 -45.84 44.78
C ASP A 125 27.38 -44.50 44.22
N LYS A 126 28.51 -44.01 44.74
CA LYS A 126 29.17 -42.79 44.29
C LYS A 126 29.61 -42.87 42.83
N LYS A 127 29.87 -44.07 42.32
CA LYS A 127 30.25 -44.31 40.92
C LYS A 127 29.09 -44.17 39.93
N ASP A 128 27.86 -44.32 40.42
CA ASP A 128 26.62 -44.25 39.65
C ASP A 128 25.92 -42.88 39.79
N SER A 129 26.56 -41.92 40.46
CA SER A 129 26.02 -40.57 40.64
C SER A 129 27.05 -39.49 40.33
N GLY A 130 26.66 -38.50 39.51
CA GLY A 130 27.50 -37.39 39.07
C GLY A 130 26.70 -36.09 39.00
N ARG A 131 27.39 -34.95 39.07
CA ARG A 131 26.76 -33.63 38.87
C ARG A 131 27.15 -33.11 37.50
N LEU A 132 26.18 -33.02 36.61
CA LEU A 132 26.36 -32.58 35.24
C LEU A 132 26.76 -31.12 35.21
N HIS A 133 27.77 -30.82 34.42
CA HIS A 133 28.16 -29.47 34.06
C HIS A 133 28.19 -29.38 32.54
N VAL A 134 27.18 -28.71 31.98
CA VAL A 134 27.08 -28.48 30.53
C VAL A 134 27.53 -27.05 30.25
N ASP A 135 28.43 -26.88 29.30
CA ASP A 135 28.98 -25.59 28.89
C ASP A 135 29.23 -25.55 27.37
N PHE A 136 29.43 -24.36 26.82
CA PHE A 136 29.72 -24.21 25.39
C PHE A 136 31.11 -24.79 25.06
N ALA A 137 31.18 -25.56 23.97
CA ALA A 137 32.45 -26.07 23.48
C ALA A 137 32.87 -25.34 22.20
N GLN A 138 34.14 -24.93 22.16
CA GLN A 138 34.74 -24.39 20.95
C GLN A 138 35.17 -25.54 20.04
N ALA A 139 34.32 -25.91 19.08
CA ALA A 139 34.64 -26.89 18.05
C ALA A 139 35.15 -26.21 16.78
N ARG A 140 36.22 -26.76 16.19
CA ARG A 140 36.81 -26.25 14.94
C ARG A 140 35.85 -26.34 13.76
N ASP A 141 35.10 -27.44 13.69
CA ASP A 141 34.16 -27.71 12.60
C ASP A 141 32.99 -26.70 12.61
N ASP A 142 32.47 -26.41 13.80
CA ASP A 142 31.41 -25.41 14.02
C ASP A 142 31.85 -24.00 13.59
N PHE A 143 33.06 -23.60 13.95
CA PHE A 143 33.62 -22.31 13.55
C PHE A 143 33.82 -22.22 12.03
N TYR A 144 34.30 -23.29 11.40
CA TYR A 144 34.50 -23.35 9.95
C TYR A 144 33.19 -23.26 9.17
N GLU A 145 32.15 -23.99 9.60
CA GLU A 145 30.81 -23.92 9.01
C GLU A 145 30.24 -22.49 9.11
N TRP A 146 30.37 -21.86 10.26
CA TRP A 146 29.95 -20.47 10.46
C TRP A 146 30.66 -19.51 9.52
N GLU A 147 31.99 -19.62 9.39
CA GLU A 147 32.78 -18.75 8.51
C GLU A 147 32.37 -18.91 7.04
N CYS A 148 32.11 -20.15 6.60
CA CYS A 148 31.63 -20.42 5.25
C CYS A 148 30.24 -19.80 5.00
N LYS A 149 29.32 -19.91 5.97
CA LYS A 149 27.99 -19.30 5.92
C LYS A 149 28.08 -17.76 5.86
N GLN A 150 29.02 -17.14 6.58
CA GLN A 150 29.24 -15.69 6.51
C GLN A 150 29.76 -15.25 5.13
N ARG A 151 30.74 -15.98 4.56
CA ARG A 151 31.26 -15.68 3.21
C ARG A 151 30.18 -15.82 2.14
N MET A 152 29.30 -16.82 2.26
CA MET A 152 28.17 -16.99 1.35
C MET A 152 27.21 -15.81 1.41
N ARG A 153 26.78 -15.39 2.62
CA ARG A 153 25.92 -14.20 2.80
C ARG A 153 26.56 -12.95 2.21
N ALA A 154 27.85 -12.73 2.44
CA ALA A 154 28.55 -11.56 1.90
C ALA A 154 28.63 -11.55 0.36
N ARG A 155 28.70 -12.73 -0.29
CA ARG A 155 28.63 -12.82 -1.77
C ARG A 155 27.23 -12.52 -2.28
N GLU A 156 26.23 -13.08 -1.63
CA GLU A 156 24.82 -12.88 -1.99
C GLU A 156 24.41 -11.41 -1.85
N GLU A 157 24.84 -10.74 -0.78
CA GLU A 157 24.60 -9.30 -0.57
C GLU A 157 25.25 -8.45 -1.67
N ARG A 158 26.49 -8.76 -2.07
CA ARG A 158 27.12 -8.07 -3.21
C ARG A 158 26.37 -8.32 -4.52
N HIS A 159 25.92 -9.54 -4.75
CA HIS A 159 25.14 -9.88 -5.94
C HIS A 159 23.80 -9.13 -5.96
N ARG A 160 23.11 -9.08 -4.83
CA ARG A 160 21.84 -8.36 -4.65
C ARG A 160 22.01 -6.86 -4.88
N ARG A 161 23.05 -6.26 -4.29
CA ARG A 161 23.38 -4.84 -4.49
C ARG A 161 23.70 -4.53 -5.96
N LYS A 162 24.45 -5.40 -6.64
CA LYS A 162 24.75 -5.24 -8.06
C LYS A 162 23.49 -5.30 -8.92
N LEU A 163 22.59 -6.26 -8.66
CA LEU A 163 21.30 -6.36 -9.36
C LEU A 163 20.43 -5.12 -9.17
N GLU A 164 20.40 -4.56 -7.97
CA GLU A 164 19.65 -3.34 -7.67
C GLU A 164 20.25 -2.10 -8.33
N GLU A 165 21.58 -1.98 -8.35
CA GLU A 165 22.30 -0.95 -9.10
C GLU A 165 22.07 -1.09 -10.61
N ASP A 166 22.09 -2.31 -11.14
CA ASP A 166 21.83 -2.61 -12.55
C ASP A 166 20.39 -2.26 -12.95
N ARG A 167 19.43 -2.45 -12.05
CA ARG A 167 18.02 -2.06 -12.27
C ARG A 167 17.83 -0.55 -12.37
N LEU A 168 18.65 0.24 -11.67
CA LEU A 168 18.57 1.69 -11.66
C LEU A 168 19.34 2.33 -12.82
N ARG A 169 20.13 1.55 -13.58
CA ARG A 169 20.76 2.05 -14.79
C ARG A 169 19.70 2.27 -15.87
N PRO A 170 19.71 3.42 -16.57
CA PRO A 170 18.86 3.63 -17.74
C PRO A 170 19.07 2.47 -18.73
N PRO A 171 18.00 1.93 -19.35
CA PRO A 171 18.16 0.94 -20.39
C PRO A 171 19.08 1.52 -21.47
N SER A 172 20.08 0.72 -21.88
CA SER A 172 20.94 1.07 -23.00
C SER A 172 20.07 1.53 -24.17
N PRO A 173 20.39 2.65 -24.85
CA PRO A 173 19.61 3.11 -25.98
C PRO A 173 19.36 1.94 -26.93
N PRO A 174 18.11 1.71 -27.37
CA PRO A 174 17.80 0.60 -28.24
C PRO A 174 18.74 0.62 -29.44
N ALA A 175 19.21 -0.57 -29.83
CA ALA A 175 20.15 -0.70 -30.94
C ALA A 175 19.55 0.00 -32.16
N ILE A 176 20.17 1.11 -32.58
CA ILE A 176 19.60 1.88 -33.67
C ILE A 176 19.78 1.05 -34.94
N MET A 177 18.66 0.65 -35.55
CA MET A 177 18.63 -0.08 -36.80
C MET A 177 19.42 0.71 -37.84
N HIS A 178 20.48 0.12 -38.38
CA HIS A 178 21.31 0.78 -39.39
C HIS A 178 20.59 0.80 -40.73
N TYR A 179 20.76 1.88 -41.49
CA TYR A 179 20.20 1.96 -42.83
C TYR A 179 20.84 0.92 -43.73
N SER A 180 20.01 0.13 -44.40
CA SER A 180 20.38 -0.67 -45.55
C SER A 180 19.20 -0.71 -46.51
N GLU A 181 19.45 -1.00 -47.78
CA GLU A 181 18.39 -1.08 -48.80
C GLU A 181 17.34 -2.15 -48.46
N HIS A 182 17.78 -3.28 -47.89
CA HIS A 182 16.90 -4.34 -47.43
C HIS A 182 16.01 -3.90 -46.24
N GLU A 183 16.62 -3.30 -45.22
CA GLU A 183 15.89 -2.79 -44.06
C GLU A 183 14.91 -1.67 -44.45
N ALA A 184 15.28 -0.84 -45.43
CA ALA A 184 14.40 0.23 -45.93
C ALA A 184 13.19 -0.31 -46.68
N ALA A 185 13.32 -1.43 -47.41
CA ALA A 185 12.18 -2.10 -48.01
C ALA A 185 11.24 -2.70 -46.95
N LEU A 186 11.79 -3.34 -45.92
CA LEU A 186 10.98 -3.87 -44.81
C LEU A 186 10.29 -2.75 -44.03
N LEU A 187 10.97 -1.63 -43.80
CA LEU A 187 10.41 -0.46 -43.14
C LEU A 187 9.26 0.14 -43.94
N ALA A 188 9.39 0.24 -45.28
CA ALA A 188 8.36 0.76 -46.15
C ALA A 188 7.06 -0.07 -46.11
N GLU A 189 7.15 -1.39 -45.96
CA GLU A 189 5.97 -2.24 -45.76
C GLU A 189 5.38 -2.08 -44.35
N LYS A 190 6.23 -1.98 -43.32
CA LYS A 190 5.75 -1.72 -41.94
C LYS A 190 5.04 -0.37 -41.81
N LEU A 191 5.48 0.64 -42.57
CA LEU A 191 4.86 1.96 -42.63
C LEU A 191 3.49 1.99 -43.32
N LYS A 192 3.03 0.88 -43.90
CA LYS A 192 1.66 0.75 -44.44
C LYS A 192 0.72 0.03 -43.48
N ASP A 193 1.26 -0.61 -42.44
CA ASP A 193 0.52 -1.41 -41.47
C ASP A 193 0.22 -0.56 -40.22
N ASP A 194 -1.06 -0.28 -39.99
CA ASP A 194 -1.51 0.54 -38.85
C ASP A 194 -1.05 0.01 -37.49
N SER A 195 -0.97 -1.31 -37.34
CA SER A 195 -0.56 -1.94 -36.08
C SER A 195 0.92 -1.76 -35.77
N LYS A 196 1.75 -1.55 -36.81
CA LYS A 196 3.20 -1.40 -36.71
C LYS A 196 3.68 0.03 -36.96
N PHE A 197 2.77 0.94 -37.31
CA PHE A 197 3.10 2.30 -37.74
C PHE A 197 3.91 3.07 -36.69
N SER A 198 3.53 2.99 -35.41
CA SER A 198 4.19 3.73 -34.32
C SER A 198 5.68 3.36 -34.15
N GLU A 199 6.01 2.08 -34.26
CA GLU A 199 7.40 1.62 -34.22
C GLU A 199 8.15 2.01 -35.50
N ALA A 200 7.50 1.82 -36.65
CA ALA A 200 8.10 2.09 -37.96
C ALA A 200 8.40 3.58 -38.19
N ILE A 201 7.51 4.48 -37.76
CA ILE A 201 7.70 5.92 -37.95
C ILE A 201 8.89 6.45 -37.12
N THR A 202 9.11 5.87 -35.94
CA THR A 202 10.25 6.22 -35.07
C THR A 202 11.59 5.87 -35.73
N VAL A 203 11.64 4.74 -36.42
CA VAL A 203 12.82 4.32 -37.20
C VAL A 203 13.03 5.22 -38.42
N LEU A 204 11.96 5.54 -39.16
CA LEU A 204 12.05 6.45 -40.30
C LEU A 204 12.58 7.83 -39.89
N LEU A 205 12.06 8.38 -38.78
CA LEU A 205 12.53 9.63 -38.19
C LEU A 205 14.03 9.56 -37.86
N SER A 206 14.45 8.50 -37.16
CA SER A 206 15.85 8.28 -36.77
C SER A 206 16.79 8.24 -37.99
N TRP A 207 16.39 7.63 -39.10
CA TRP A 207 17.20 7.59 -40.32
C TRP A 207 17.27 8.95 -41.02
N ILE A 208 16.18 9.72 -41.04
CA ILE A 208 16.16 11.07 -41.60
C ILE A 208 17.08 12.01 -40.79
N GLU A 209 16.98 12.00 -39.47
CA GLU A 209 17.79 12.85 -38.57
C GLU A 209 19.29 12.53 -38.66
N ARG A 210 19.65 11.28 -38.97
CA ARG A 210 21.03 10.85 -39.18
C ARG A 210 21.62 11.21 -40.54
N GLY A 211 20.81 11.72 -41.45
CA GLY A 211 21.25 12.10 -42.79
C GLY A 211 21.40 10.91 -43.75
N GLU A 212 20.68 9.81 -43.54
CA GLU A 212 20.66 8.66 -44.47
C GLU A 212 19.98 9.00 -45.81
N VAL A 213 19.23 10.11 -45.84
CA VAL A 213 18.62 10.68 -47.05
C VAL A 213 19.70 11.36 -47.90
N ASN A 214 20.00 10.75 -49.06
CA ASN A 214 20.95 11.28 -50.02
C ASN A 214 20.36 11.21 -51.44
N ARG A 215 21.08 11.75 -52.44
CA ARG A 215 20.59 11.79 -53.83
C ARG A 215 20.22 10.41 -54.41
N ARG A 216 20.80 9.32 -53.91
CA ARG A 216 20.49 7.95 -54.37
C ARG A 216 19.29 7.35 -53.64
N SER A 217 19.10 7.66 -52.35
CA SER A 217 18.01 7.12 -51.52
C SER A 217 16.76 8.01 -51.45
N ALA A 218 16.83 9.25 -51.96
CA ALA A 218 15.78 10.26 -51.84
C ALA A 218 14.39 9.79 -52.28
N ASN A 219 14.29 9.07 -53.41
CA ASN A 219 13.00 8.57 -53.90
C ASN A 219 12.39 7.52 -52.95
N GLN A 220 13.21 6.64 -52.38
CA GLN A 220 12.76 5.60 -51.46
C GLN A 220 12.27 6.21 -50.14
N PHE A 221 13.02 7.17 -49.58
CA PHE A 221 12.58 7.93 -48.41
C PHE A 221 11.33 8.76 -48.68
N TYR A 222 11.22 9.38 -49.86
CA TYR A 222 10.02 10.11 -50.24
C TYR A 222 8.78 9.19 -50.26
N SER A 223 8.89 7.98 -50.83
CA SER A 223 7.80 7.00 -50.76
C SER A 223 7.44 6.60 -49.33
N MET A 224 8.43 6.42 -48.43
CA MET A 224 8.18 6.16 -47.00
C MET A 224 7.48 7.35 -46.30
N VAL A 225 7.84 8.59 -46.64
CA VAL A 225 7.17 9.80 -46.15
C VAL A 225 5.74 9.90 -46.68
N GLN A 226 5.50 9.50 -47.94
CA GLN A 226 4.14 9.41 -48.49
C GLN A 226 3.27 8.39 -47.73
N SER A 227 3.83 7.21 -47.40
CA SER A 227 3.16 6.23 -46.54
C SER A 227 2.80 6.84 -45.18
N ALA A 228 3.74 7.54 -44.53
CA ALA A 228 3.46 8.25 -43.27
C ALA A 228 2.33 9.29 -43.40
N ASN A 229 2.31 10.07 -44.48
CA ASN A 229 1.27 11.06 -44.74
C ASN A 229 -0.12 10.43 -44.99
N SER A 230 -0.18 9.20 -45.50
CA SER A 230 -1.44 8.47 -45.65
C SER A 230 -2.14 8.25 -44.30
N HIS A 231 -1.38 8.00 -43.23
CA HIS A 231 -1.94 7.82 -41.89
C HIS A 231 -2.54 9.12 -41.33
N VAL A 232 -2.08 10.30 -41.73
CA VAL A 232 -2.70 11.58 -41.30
C VAL A 232 -4.16 11.65 -41.74
N ARG A 233 -4.45 11.29 -43.01
CA ARG A 233 -5.83 11.27 -43.51
C ARG A 233 -6.67 10.22 -42.78
N ARG A 234 -6.12 9.02 -42.55
CA ARG A 234 -6.79 7.97 -41.76
C ARG A 234 -7.12 8.48 -40.35
N LEU A 235 -6.16 9.05 -39.64
CA LEU A 235 -6.33 9.56 -38.28
C LEU A 235 -7.38 10.68 -38.21
N MET A 236 -7.44 11.57 -39.21
CA MET A 236 -8.48 12.60 -39.28
C MET A 236 -9.88 12.01 -39.48
N ASN A 237 -10.01 10.96 -40.30
CA ASN A 237 -11.28 10.26 -40.47
C ASN A 237 -11.69 9.50 -39.21
N GLU A 238 -10.76 8.80 -38.56
CA GLU A 238 -11.00 8.11 -37.28
C GLU A 238 -11.42 9.10 -36.19
N LYS A 239 -10.75 10.26 -36.12
CA LYS A 239 -11.14 11.34 -35.23
C LYS A 239 -12.58 11.78 -35.49
N ALA A 240 -12.95 12.03 -36.75
CA ALA A 240 -14.32 12.43 -37.10
C ALA A 240 -15.36 11.34 -36.76
N THR A 241 -15.02 10.06 -36.93
CA THR A 241 -15.88 8.94 -36.51
C THR A 241 -16.07 8.93 -34.99
N HIS A 242 -15.00 9.09 -34.21
CA HIS A 242 -15.12 9.14 -32.74
C HIS A 242 -15.86 10.39 -32.23
N GLU A 243 -15.70 11.54 -32.91
CA GLU A 243 -16.50 12.73 -32.61
C GLU A 243 -17.99 12.48 -32.87
N GLN A 244 -18.33 11.82 -33.98
CA GLN A 244 -19.71 11.44 -34.29
C GLN A 244 -20.28 10.43 -33.27
N GLU A 245 -19.51 9.39 -32.91
CA GLU A 245 -19.91 8.41 -31.91
C GLU A 245 -20.12 9.05 -30.53
N MET A 246 -19.28 10.03 -30.16
CA MET A 246 -19.41 10.80 -28.93
C MET A 246 -20.73 11.58 -28.92
N GLU A 247 -21.06 12.25 -30.01
CA GLU A 247 -22.28 13.06 -30.11
C GLU A 247 -23.54 12.19 -30.07
N GLU A 248 -23.52 11.05 -30.76
CA GLU A 248 -24.60 10.07 -30.69
C GLU A 248 -24.76 9.49 -29.26
N ALA A 249 -23.65 9.25 -28.54
CA ALA A 249 -23.69 8.79 -27.15
C ALA A 249 -24.24 9.86 -26.20
N LYS A 250 -23.88 11.15 -26.38
CA LYS A 250 -24.44 12.27 -25.61
C LYS A 250 -25.96 12.36 -25.80
N GLU A 251 -26.43 12.29 -27.05
CA GLU A 251 -27.86 12.36 -27.36
C GLU A 251 -28.61 11.15 -26.80
N ASN A 252 -28.04 9.95 -26.89
CA ASN A 252 -28.62 8.75 -26.26
C ASN A 252 -28.73 8.88 -24.73
N PHE A 253 -27.70 9.44 -24.08
CA PHE A 253 -27.71 9.71 -22.64
C PHE A 253 -28.78 10.74 -22.26
N LYS A 254 -28.90 11.83 -23.02
CA LYS A 254 -29.92 12.87 -22.84
C LYS A 254 -31.34 12.31 -22.96
N ASN A 255 -31.57 11.44 -23.94
CA ASN A 255 -32.84 10.75 -24.13
C ASN A 255 -33.16 9.80 -22.97
N ALA A 256 -32.18 9.02 -22.50
CA ALA A 256 -32.33 8.17 -21.32
C ALA A 256 -32.65 8.99 -20.05
N LEU A 257 -31.94 10.10 -19.83
CA LEU A 257 -32.13 10.99 -18.69
C LEU A 257 -33.52 11.65 -18.72
N THR A 258 -33.99 12.06 -19.90
CA THR A 258 -35.35 12.58 -20.10
C THR A 258 -36.41 11.53 -19.76
N GLY A 259 -36.16 10.26 -20.14
CA GLY A 259 -37.01 9.14 -19.76
C GLY A 259 -37.08 8.92 -18.24
N ILE A 260 -35.94 8.98 -17.55
CA ILE A 260 -35.86 8.87 -16.08
C ILE A 260 -36.63 10.02 -15.41
N LEU A 261 -36.46 11.25 -15.88
CA LEU A 261 -37.17 12.42 -15.36
C LEU A 261 -38.69 12.27 -15.49
N THR A 262 -39.16 11.79 -16.64
CA THR A 262 -40.59 11.52 -16.87
C THR A 262 -41.14 10.51 -15.85
N GLN A 263 -40.38 9.46 -15.51
CA GLN A 263 -40.77 8.50 -14.48
C GLN A 263 -40.82 9.13 -13.09
N PHE A 264 -39.82 9.94 -12.73
CA PHE A 264 -39.85 10.69 -11.46
C PHE A 264 -41.04 11.63 -11.37
N GLU A 265 -41.40 12.34 -12.45
CA GLU A 265 -42.59 13.19 -12.49
C GLU A 265 -43.87 12.41 -12.23
N GLN A 266 -44.02 11.23 -12.84
CA GLN A 266 -45.17 10.34 -12.59
C GLN A 266 -45.22 9.88 -11.12
N ILE A 267 -44.09 9.49 -10.55
CA ILE A 267 -44.00 9.07 -9.13
C ILE A 267 -44.37 10.23 -8.20
N VAL A 268 -43.82 11.42 -8.42
CA VAL A 268 -44.14 12.63 -7.66
C VAL A 268 -45.63 12.99 -7.80
N ALA A 269 -46.22 12.82 -8.99
CA ALA A 269 -47.66 13.04 -9.21
C ALA A 269 -48.53 12.08 -8.38
N VAL A 270 -48.12 10.81 -8.25
CA VAL A 270 -48.80 9.83 -7.37
C VAL A 270 -48.75 10.28 -5.92
N PHE A 271 -47.57 10.66 -5.41
CA PHE A 271 -47.44 11.14 -4.03
C PHE A 271 -48.26 12.41 -3.78
N ASN A 272 -48.24 13.36 -4.71
CA ASN A 272 -49.08 14.55 -4.65
C ASN A 272 -50.57 14.18 -4.60
N ALA A 273 -51.02 13.22 -5.42
CA ALA A 273 -52.40 12.73 -5.36
C ALA A 273 -52.74 12.04 -4.03
N SER A 274 -51.82 11.26 -3.46
CA SER A 274 -51.98 10.60 -2.15
C SER A 274 -52.07 11.58 -0.98
N THR A 275 -51.48 12.78 -1.10
CA THR A 275 -51.59 13.85 -0.09
C THR A 275 -52.89 14.66 -0.16
N ARG A 276 -53.74 14.45 -1.17
CA ARG A 276 -55.03 15.12 -1.26
C ARG A 276 -55.98 14.56 -0.19
N GLN A 277 -56.77 15.44 0.43
CA GLN A 277 -57.68 15.11 1.55
C GLN A 277 -58.46 13.80 1.33
N LYS A 278 -59.03 13.60 0.14
CA LYS A 278 -59.81 12.42 -0.25
C LYS A 278 -59.07 11.09 -0.05
N ALA A 279 -57.77 11.04 -0.34
CA ALA A 279 -56.94 9.85 -0.12
C ALA A 279 -56.28 9.88 1.26
N TRP A 280 -55.83 11.06 1.69
CA TRP A 280 -55.08 11.30 2.91
C TRP A 280 -55.78 10.78 4.17
N ASP A 281 -57.10 11.03 4.28
CA ASP A 281 -57.88 10.63 5.46
C ASP A 281 -57.98 9.11 5.65
N HIS A 282 -57.80 8.33 4.59
CA HIS A 282 -57.84 6.87 4.62
C HIS A 282 -56.50 6.24 5.04
N PHE A 283 -55.39 6.97 4.93
CA PHE A 283 -54.08 6.46 5.34
C PHE A 283 -53.88 6.56 6.85
N SER A 284 -53.16 5.59 7.44
CA SER A 284 -52.75 5.64 8.83
C SER A 284 -51.70 6.73 9.08
N LYS A 285 -51.52 7.13 10.35
CA LYS A 285 -50.51 8.13 10.73
C LYS A 285 -49.08 7.71 10.31
N ALA A 286 -48.76 6.43 10.39
CA ALA A 286 -47.45 5.90 9.95
C ALA A 286 -47.31 5.94 8.42
N GLN A 287 -48.35 5.55 7.68
CA GLN A 287 -48.35 5.59 6.22
C GLN A 287 -48.21 7.02 5.69
N ARG A 288 -48.93 7.99 6.28
CA ARG A 288 -48.82 9.43 5.96
C ARG A 288 -47.39 9.94 6.13
N LYS A 289 -46.73 9.59 7.23
CA LYS A 289 -45.33 9.96 7.49
C LYS A 289 -44.40 9.38 6.41
N ASN A 290 -44.58 8.12 6.03
CA ASN A 290 -43.77 7.50 4.98
C ASN A 290 -44.00 8.14 3.60
N ILE A 291 -45.26 8.42 3.23
CA ILE A 291 -45.60 9.08 1.97
C ILE A 291 -44.97 10.48 1.88
N ASP A 292 -44.98 11.26 2.97
CA ASP A 292 -44.35 12.59 3.00
C ASP A 292 -42.81 12.50 2.84
N ILE A 293 -42.17 11.52 3.46
CA ILE A 293 -40.73 11.27 3.31
C ILE A 293 -40.39 10.88 1.87
N TRP A 294 -41.11 9.90 1.29
CA TRP A 294 -40.86 9.46 -0.08
C TRP A 294 -41.11 10.57 -1.10
N ARG A 295 -42.15 11.39 -0.87
CA ARG A 295 -42.45 12.55 -1.70
C ARG A 295 -41.28 13.53 -1.74
N LYS A 296 -40.80 13.95 -0.57
CA LYS A 296 -39.66 14.88 -0.46
C LYS A 296 -38.42 14.32 -1.15
N HIS A 297 -38.10 13.06 -0.88
CA HIS A 297 -36.94 12.41 -1.49
C HIS A 297 -37.05 12.29 -3.01
N SER A 298 -38.22 11.96 -3.55
CA SER A 298 -38.44 11.89 -5.01
C SER A 298 -38.45 13.28 -5.68
N GLU A 299 -38.94 14.32 -5.01
CA GLU A 299 -38.86 15.71 -5.50
C GLU A 299 -37.40 16.20 -5.55
N GLU A 300 -36.59 15.89 -4.53
CA GLU A 300 -35.15 16.20 -4.50
C GLU A 300 -34.39 15.49 -5.64
N LEU A 301 -34.61 14.18 -5.81
CA LEU A 301 -33.97 13.40 -6.89
C LEU A 301 -34.37 13.92 -8.27
N ARG A 302 -35.66 14.23 -8.49
CA ARG A 302 -36.14 14.83 -9.75
C ARG A 302 -35.43 16.15 -10.03
N ASN A 303 -35.33 17.03 -9.04
CA ASN A 303 -34.70 18.34 -9.22
C ASN A 303 -33.22 18.21 -9.57
N ALA A 304 -32.48 17.32 -8.90
CA ALA A 304 -31.08 17.06 -9.20
C ALA A 304 -30.87 16.55 -10.64
N GLN A 305 -31.69 15.58 -11.08
CA GLN A 305 -31.62 15.07 -12.45
C GLN A 305 -32.04 16.11 -13.49
N SER A 306 -32.97 17.02 -13.13
CA SER A 306 -33.42 18.10 -14.01
C SER A 306 -32.35 19.18 -14.17
N GLU A 307 -31.61 19.50 -13.09
CA GLU A 307 -30.48 20.41 -13.14
C GLU A 307 -29.35 19.85 -14.00
N GLN A 308 -29.07 18.54 -13.91
CA GLN A 308 -28.10 17.87 -14.78
C GLN A 308 -28.47 17.98 -16.27
N LEU A 309 -29.75 17.77 -16.63
CA LEU A 309 -30.22 17.93 -18.00
C LEU A 309 -30.12 19.39 -18.49
N MET A 310 -30.40 20.36 -17.62
CA MET A 310 -30.26 21.79 -17.93
C MET A 310 -28.81 22.22 -18.06
N GLY A 311 -27.88 21.61 -17.31
CA GLY A 311 -26.45 21.82 -17.44
C GLY A 311 -25.95 21.42 -18.83
N ILE A 312 -26.33 20.22 -19.29
CA ILE A 312 -25.98 19.70 -20.62
C ILE A 312 -26.47 20.63 -21.74
N ARG A 313 -27.72 21.12 -21.66
CA ARG A 313 -28.26 22.06 -22.66
C ARG A 313 -27.53 23.39 -22.71
N ARG A 314 -27.06 23.92 -21.57
CA ARG A 314 -26.29 25.18 -21.54
C ARG A 314 -24.91 25.00 -22.15
N GLU A 315 -24.28 23.86 -21.93
CA GLU A 315 -22.99 23.52 -22.55
C GLU A 315 -23.13 23.44 -24.08
N GLU A 316 -24.18 22.77 -24.59
CA GLU A 316 -24.50 22.71 -26.03
C GLU A 316 -24.76 24.11 -26.65
N GLU A 317 -25.47 25.00 -25.96
CA GLU A 317 -25.74 26.38 -26.43
C GLU A 317 -24.47 27.24 -26.53
N MET A 318 -23.47 26.99 -25.66
CA MET A 318 -22.19 27.72 -25.69
C MET A 318 -21.26 27.23 -26.81
N GLU A 319 -21.32 25.95 -27.19
CA GLU A 319 -20.52 25.36 -28.28
C GLU A 319 -20.96 25.83 -29.68
N MET A 320 -22.20 26.30 -29.83
CA MET A 320 -22.76 26.77 -31.12
C MET A 320 -22.42 28.24 -31.47
N SER A 321 -21.82 29.02 -30.56
CA SER A 321 -21.65 30.47 -30.74
C SER A 321 -20.32 30.91 -31.38
N ASP A 322 -19.39 29.99 -31.65
CA ASP A 322 -18.05 30.31 -32.16
C ASP A 322 -17.91 30.20 -33.70
N ASP A 323 -19.01 30.00 -34.44
CA ASP A 323 -18.99 29.72 -35.89
C ASP A 323 -19.60 30.83 -36.78
N GLU A 324 -19.56 32.09 -36.34
CA GLU A 324 -19.88 33.24 -37.22
C GLU A 324 -18.84 34.36 -37.13
N ASN A 325 -17.73 34.25 -37.88
CA ASN A 325 -17.07 35.41 -38.52
C ASN A 325 -16.01 35.01 -39.56
N CYS A 326 -16.39 34.94 -40.84
CA CYS A 326 -15.46 34.89 -41.96
C CYS A 326 -16.07 35.57 -43.21
N ASP A 327 -15.79 36.88 -43.33
CA ASP A 327 -15.35 37.59 -44.55
C ASP A 327 -16.31 38.59 -45.29
N SER A 328 -16.01 39.89 -45.05
CA SER A 328 -15.82 41.08 -45.91
C SER A 328 -16.81 41.56 -47.03
N PRO A 329 -17.06 42.91 -47.15
CA PRO A 329 -18.08 43.52 -48.04
C PRO A 329 -17.51 44.28 -49.27
N THR A 330 -18.32 44.50 -50.32
CA THR A 330 -18.10 45.63 -51.26
C THR A 330 -19.35 46.08 -52.04
N LYS A 331 -19.79 47.34 -51.82
CA LYS A 331 -20.16 48.29 -52.92
C LYS A 331 -20.41 49.70 -52.36
N LYS A 332 -19.58 50.67 -52.80
CA LYS A 332 -19.77 52.11 -52.54
C LYS A 332 -20.64 52.74 -53.64
N MET A 333 -21.66 53.50 -53.25
CA MET A 333 -22.38 54.45 -54.09
C MET A 333 -22.05 55.87 -53.59
N ARG A 334 -21.68 56.78 -54.50
CA ARG A 334 -21.31 58.17 -54.18
C ARG A 334 -22.53 58.94 -53.70
N VAL A 335 -22.48 59.43 -52.47
CA VAL A 335 -23.43 60.38 -51.90
C VAL A 335 -22.64 61.61 -51.44
N ASP A 336 -23.25 62.78 -51.62
CA ASP A 336 -22.70 64.13 -51.48
C ASP A 336 -21.78 64.30 -50.25
N GLU A 337 -20.49 64.53 -50.50
CA GLU A 337 -19.39 64.39 -49.54
C GLU A 337 -19.49 65.37 -48.37
N SER A 338 -20.12 66.53 -48.57
CA SER A 338 -20.33 67.54 -47.53
C SER A 338 -21.48 67.20 -46.59
N ALA A 339 -22.57 66.61 -47.09
CA ALA A 339 -23.70 66.18 -46.27
C ALA A 339 -23.37 64.88 -45.53
N LEU A 340 -22.63 63.96 -46.17
CA LEU A 340 -22.12 62.76 -45.51
C LEU A 340 -21.10 63.08 -44.42
N ALA A 341 -20.22 64.06 -44.63
CA ALA A 341 -19.25 64.45 -43.61
C ALA A 341 -19.94 65.02 -42.36
N ALA A 342 -20.96 65.85 -42.53
CA ALA A 342 -21.75 66.39 -41.41
C ALA A 342 -22.53 65.30 -40.68
N GLN A 343 -23.17 64.38 -41.42
CA GLN A 343 -23.88 63.25 -40.84
C GLN A 343 -22.93 62.26 -40.14
N ALA A 344 -21.75 62.00 -40.71
CA ALA A 344 -20.73 61.16 -40.11
C ALA A 344 -20.17 61.77 -38.83
N TYR A 345 -20.03 63.10 -38.76
CA TYR A 345 -19.60 63.79 -37.55
C TYR A 345 -20.65 63.71 -36.44
N ALA A 346 -21.92 63.93 -36.76
CA ALA A 346 -23.02 63.80 -35.80
C ALA A 346 -23.17 62.36 -35.29
N LEU A 347 -23.11 61.36 -36.18
CA LEU A 347 -23.15 59.95 -35.81
C LEU A 347 -21.93 59.53 -35.00
N LYS A 348 -20.76 60.13 -35.25
CA LYS A 348 -19.55 59.87 -34.46
C LYS A 348 -19.68 60.43 -33.04
N GLU A 349 -20.21 61.64 -32.89
CA GLU A 349 -20.46 62.25 -31.59
C GLU A 349 -21.50 61.46 -30.79
N GLU A 350 -22.56 60.98 -31.45
CA GLU A 350 -23.53 60.05 -30.86
C GLU A 350 -22.90 58.70 -30.49
N ASN A 351 -22.01 58.15 -31.33
CA ASN A 351 -21.28 56.92 -31.02
C ASN A 351 -20.34 57.10 -29.81
N ASP A 352 -19.64 58.22 -29.73
CA ASP A 352 -18.74 58.53 -28.63
C ASP A 352 -19.53 58.73 -27.32
N SER A 353 -20.69 59.39 -27.39
CA SER A 353 -21.62 59.51 -26.26
C SER A 353 -22.14 58.14 -25.81
N LEU A 354 -22.56 57.27 -26.73
CA LEU A 354 -23.04 55.93 -26.43
C LEU A 354 -21.93 55.04 -25.87
N ARG A 355 -20.69 55.17 -26.35
CA ARG A 355 -19.52 54.48 -25.80
C ARG A 355 -19.27 54.87 -24.36
N TRP A 356 -19.33 56.16 -24.04
CA TRP A 356 -19.16 56.64 -22.66
C TRP A 356 -20.29 56.15 -21.76
N GLN A 357 -21.52 56.08 -22.28
CA GLN A 357 -22.67 55.55 -21.55
C GLN A 357 -22.56 54.04 -21.30
N LEU A 358 -22.06 53.28 -22.29
CA LEU A 358 -21.77 51.86 -22.14
C LEU A 358 -20.64 51.59 -21.14
N ASP A 359 -19.56 52.39 -21.15
CA ASP A 359 -18.48 52.28 -20.17
C ASP A 359 -18.97 52.62 -18.75
N ALA A 360 -19.89 53.59 -18.60
CA ALA A 360 -20.52 53.90 -17.32
C ALA A 360 -21.38 52.72 -16.82
N TYR A 361 -22.25 52.16 -17.66
CA TYR A 361 -23.04 50.98 -17.30
C TYR A 361 -22.18 49.75 -17.05
N ARG A 362 -21.09 49.58 -17.79
CA ARG A 362 -20.14 48.49 -17.59
C ARG A 362 -19.47 48.61 -16.23
N ASN A 363 -19.02 49.80 -15.84
CA ASN A 363 -18.47 50.05 -14.52
C ASN A 363 -19.50 49.82 -13.40
N GLU A 364 -20.76 50.25 -13.60
CA GLU A 364 -21.83 50.03 -12.62
C GLU A 364 -22.15 48.54 -12.46
N VAL A 365 -22.16 47.77 -13.55
CA VAL A 365 -22.31 46.30 -13.53
C VAL A 365 -21.10 45.63 -12.87
N GLU A 366 -19.88 46.10 -13.12
CA GLU A 366 -18.66 45.59 -12.48
C GLU A 366 -18.72 45.82 -10.96
N LEU A 367 -19.19 46.99 -10.53
CA LEU A 367 -19.38 47.35 -9.13
C LEU A 367 -20.46 46.47 -8.48
N LEU A 368 -21.61 46.29 -9.13
CA LEU A 368 -22.69 45.42 -8.66
C LEU A 368 -22.27 43.95 -8.62
N LYS A 369 -21.42 43.49 -9.55
CA LYS A 369 -20.83 42.15 -9.51
C LYS A 369 -19.88 42.00 -8.34
N GLN A 370 -19.00 42.97 -8.08
CA GLN A 370 -18.12 42.96 -6.91
C GLN A 370 -18.89 43.01 -5.60
N GLU A 371 -19.95 43.82 -5.51
CA GLU A 371 -20.79 43.91 -4.32
C GLU A 371 -21.58 42.61 -4.10
N LYS A 372 -22.13 42.02 -5.17
CA LYS A 372 -22.79 40.69 -5.12
C LYS A 372 -21.80 39.59 -4.73
N GLU A 373 -20.58 39.62 -5.24
CA GLU A 373 -19.56 38.64 -4.91
C GLU A 373 -19.03 38.82 -3.48
N GLN A 374 -18.90 40.04 -2.98
CA GLN A 374 -18.64 40.31 -1.57
C GLN A 374 -19.79 39.80 -0.70
N LEU A 375 -21.05 40.11 -1.03
CA LEU A 375 -22.22 39.59 -0.33
C LEU A 375 -22.22 38.07 -0.29
N PHE A 376 -21.95 37.42 -1.43
CA PHE A 376 -21.88 35.96 -1.53
C PHE A 376 -20.73 35.39 -0.70
N ARG A 377 -19.54 36.01 -0.72
CA ARG A 377 -18.42 35.60 0.15
C ARG A 377 -18.71 35.81 1.63
N THR A 378 -19.47 36.85 1.97
CA THR A 378 -19.84 37.16 3.37
C THR A 378 -20.90 36.20 3.88
N GLU A 379 -21.93 35.90 3.08
CA GLU A 379 -22.93 34.86 3.38
C GLU A 379 -22.32 33.46 3.42
N ASP A 380 -21.43 33.14 2.48
CA ASP A 380 -20.74 31.85 2.43
C ASP A 380 -19.77 31.70 3.62
N HIS A 381 -19.08 32.77 4.04
CA HIS A 381 -18.30 32.76 5.29
C HIS A 381 -19.18 32.62 6.53
N LEU A 382 -20.30 33.35 6.61
CA LEU A 382 -21.19 33.29 7.77
C LEU A 382 -21.87 31.92 7.88
N THR A 383 -22.28 31.33 6.76
CA THR A 383 -22.87 29.98 6.72
C THR A 383 -21.84 28.90 6.98
N LYS A 384 -20.61 29.03 6.48
CA LYS A 384 -19.49 28.13 6.81
C LYS A 384 -19.10 28.23 8.28
N ASP A 385 -19.06 29.43 8.87
CA ASP A 385 -18.78 29.61 10.30
C ASP A 385 -19.91 29.09 11.18
N GLN A 386 -21.17 29.26 10.78
CA GLN A 386 -22.32 28.65 11.46
C GLN A 386 -22.30 27.12 11.34
N GLN A 387 -22.00 26.59 10.16
CA GLN A 387 -21.82 25.15 9.96
C GLN A 387 -20.63 24.61 10.75
N LEU A 388 -19.50 25.33 10.81
CA LEU A 388 -18.33 24.94 11.60
C LEU A 388 -18.63 24.99 13.09
N GLN A 389 -19.33 26.01 13.59
CA GLN A 389 -19.75 26.07 15.00
C GLN A 389 -20.73 24.94 15.31
N PHE A 390 -21.72 24.68 14.45
CA PHE A 390 -22.64 23.57 14.63
C PHE A 390 -21.93 22.22 14.57
N LEU A 391 -20.98 22.04 13.66
CA LEU A 391 -20.18 20.82 13.53
C LEU A 391 -19.26 20.66 14.73
N GLN A 392 -18.67 21.75 15.25
CA GLN A 392 -17.83 21.74 16.44
C GLN A 392 -18.64 21.43 17.70
N GLN A 393 -19.86 21.95 17.79
CA GLN A 393 -20.79 21.67 18.90
C GLN A 393 -21.32 20.23 18.81
N THR A 394 -21.61 19.75 17.60
CA THR A 394 -21.98 18.35 17.34
C THR A 394 -20.81 17.41 17.61
N MET A 395 -19.58 17.80 17.25
CA MET A 395 -18.35 17.06 17.54
C MET A 395 -18.06 17.03 19.04
N GLN A 396 -18.29 18.12 19.78
CA GLN A 396 -18.17 18.13 21.24
C GLN A 396 -19.27 17.28 21.90
N GLY A 397 -20.51 17.36 21.39
CA GLY A 397 -21.61 16.50 21.81
C GLY A 397 -21.32 15.02 21.56
N MET A 398 -20.88 14.68 20.34
CA MET A 398 -20.43 13.34 19.98
C MET A 398 -19.18 12.94 20.75
N GLN A 399 -18.25 13.83 21.10
CA GLN A 399 -17.10 13.50 21.93
C GLN A 399 -17.52 13.21 23.38
N GLN A 400 -18.52 13.92 23.89
CA GLN A 400 -19.13 13.61 25.19
C GLN A 400 -19.91 12.29 25.14
N GLU A 401 -20.65 12.05 24.06
CA GLU A 401 -21.38 10.79 23.84
C GLU A 401 -20.42 9.62 23.65
N ILE A 402 -19.32 9.81 22.89
CA ILE A 402 -18.21 8.86 22.76
C ILE A 402 -17.53 8.68 24.09
N ASN A 403 -17.32 9.70 24.91
CA ASN A 403 -16.72 9.52 26.24
C ASN A 403 -17.67 8.77 27.19
N VAL A 404 -18.97 9.04 27.14
CA VAL A 404 -19.99 8.31 27.91
C VAL A 404 -20.12 6.86 27.41
N LEU A 405 -20.14 6.64 26.10
CA LEU A 405 -20.12 5.33 25.46
C LEU A 405 -18.78 4.63 25.69
N THR A 406 -17.65 5.34 25.76
CA THR A 406 -16.33 4.77 26.05
C THR A 406 -16.24 4.38 27.52
N VAL A 407 -16.80 5.17 28.45
CA VAL A 407 -16.91 4.79 29.87
C VAL A 407 -17.91 3.64 30.04
N ALA A 408 -19.03 3.65 29.32
CA ALA A 408 -20.01 2.57 29.33
C ALA A 408 -19.47 1.29 28.67
N LEU A 409 -18.69 1.40 27.60
CA LEU A 409 -17.98 0.30 26.93
C LEU A 409 -16.79 -0.17 27.75
N VAL A 410 -16.06 0.69 28.47
CA VAL A 410 -14.99 0.28 29.39
C VAL A 410 -15.57 -0.43 30.62
N ASN A 411 -16.76 -0.03 31.06
CA ASN A 411 -17.48 -0.70 32.15
C ASN A 411 -18.15 -2.01 31.66
N GLN A 412 -18.76 -2.03 30.47
CA GLN A 412 -19.26 -3.25 29.82
C GLN A 412 -18.12 -4.17 29.37
N ASP A 413 -16.94 -3.67 28.99
CA ASP A 413 -15.74 -4.46 28.70
C ASP A 413 -15.12 -4.96 30.01
N ARG A 414 -15.19 -4.21 31.11
CA ARG A 414 -14.74 -4.76 32.41
C ARG A 414 -15.62 -5.92 32.88
N GLU A 415 -16.91 -5.93 32.53
CA GLU A 415 -17.84 -6.99 32.94
C GLU A 415 -18.01 -8.11 31.87
N ASN A 416 -17.91 -7.82 30.56
CA ASN A 416 -18.04 -8.81 29.48
C ASN A 416 -16.70 -9.33 28.93
N ASN A 417 -15.57 -8.69 29.21
CA ASN A 417 -14.27 -9.00 28.61
C ASN A 417 -13.35 -9.82 29.54
N ILE A 418 -13.84 -10.25 30.71
CA ILE A 418 -13.17 -11.28 31.53
C ILE A 418 -13.37 -12.68 30.90
N GLU A 419 -14.41 -12.90 30.10
CA GLU A 419 -14.69 -14.21 29.47
C GLU A 419 -14.36 -14.31 27.97
N LYS A 420 -14.07 -13.20 27.26
CA LYS A 420 -13.87 -13.23 25.79
C LYS A 420 -12.51 -12.77 25.27
N ARG A 421 -11.62 -12.21 26.11
CA ARG A 421 -10.28 -11.75 25.67
C ARG A 421 -9.19 -12.83 25.65
N THR A 422 -9.54 -14.07 26.00
CA THR A 422 -8.60 -15.18 26.16
C THR A 422 -8.86 -16.33 25.18
N GLN A 423 -9.32 -16.03 23.95
CA GLN A 423 -9.20 -17.02 22.87
C GLN A 423 -7.83 -16.88 22.21
N GLY A 424 -6.86 -17.60 22.78
CA GLY A 424 -5.61 -17.94 22.12
C GLY A 424 -5.84 -18.66 20.79
N LEU A 425 -4.75 -18.96 20.08
CA LEU A 425 -4.76 -19.71 18.82
C LEU A 425 -5.72 -20.91 18.92
N LYS A 426 -6.79 -20.90 18.12
CA LYS A 426 -7.85 -21.93 18.17
C LYS A 426 -7.44 -23.22 17.46
N SER A 427 -6.37 -23.16 16.67
CA SER A 427 -5.94 -24.24 15.79
C SER A 427 -4.48 -24.06 15.39
N GLU A 428 -3.77 -25.19 15.22
CA GLU A 428 -2.45 -25.24 14.58
C GLU A 428 -2.46 -24.57 13.20
N LYS A 429 -3.59 -24.65 12.48
CA LYS A 429 -3.79 -23.95 11.20
C LYS A 429 -3.63 -22.44 11.34
N GLU A 430 -4.16 -21.82 12.40
CA GLU A 430 -4.02 -20.37 12.62
C GLU A 430 -2.54 -20.00 12.87
N ALA A 431 -1.82 -20.82 13.64
CA ALA A 431 -0.40 -20.59 13.94
C ALA A 431 0.48 -20.67 12.69
N LEU A 432 0.21 -21.67 11.83
CA LEU A 432 0.89 -21.81 10.53
C LEU A 432 0.61 -20.61 9.63
N LEU A 433 -0.64 -20.17 9.54
CA LEU A 433 -1.00 -19.00 8.74
C LEU A 433 -0.31 -17.72 9.22
N ILE A 434 -0.29 -17.49 10.53
CA ILE A 434 0.43 -16.36 11.11
C ILE A 434 1.92 -16.44 10.78
N GLY A 435 2.52 -17.63 10.88
CA GLY A 435 3.93 -17.84 10.53
C GLY A 435 4.22 -17.48 9.07
N ILE A 436 3.40 -17.98 8.13
CA ILE A 436 3.60 -17.75 6.71
C ILE A 436 3.30 -16.28 6.34
N ILE A 437 2.25 -15.67 6.90
CA ILE A 437 1.95 -14.25 6.65
C ILE A 437 3.04 -13.36 7.25
N SER A 438 3.61 -13.73 8.40
CA SER A 438 4.73 -13.00 9.01
C SER A 438 5.98 -13.07 8.14
N THR A 439 6.35 -14.25 7.63
CA THR A 439 7.52 -14.37 6.75
C THR A 439 7.32 -13.64 5.43
N PHE A 440 6.11 -13.70 4.86
CA PHE A 440 5.75 -12.93 3.68
C PHE A 440 5.87 -11.42 3.94
N LEU A 441 5.21 -10.89 4.96
CA LEU A 441 5.24 -9.44 5.24
C LEU A 441 6.62 -8.95 5.69
N HIS A 442 7.46 -9.81 6.27
CA HIS A 442 8.83 -9.46 6.65
C HIS A 442 9.70 -9.10 5.44
N VAL A 443 9.49 -9.75 4.30
CA VAL A 443 10.23 -9.45 3.05
C VAL A 443 9.58 -8.35 2.22
N HIS A 444 8.46 -7.78 2.67
CA HIS A 444 7.72 -6.69 1.99
C HIS A 444 7.75 -5.40 2.82
N PRO A 445 8.78 -4.54 2.67
CA PRO A 445 8.97 -3.34 3.51
C PRO A 445 7.84 -2.31 3.41
N PHE A 446 7.10 -2.29 2.30
CA PHE A 446 5.95 -1.41 2.09
C PHE A 446 4.61 -2.04 2.47
N GLY A 447 4.62 -3.27 3.01
CA GLY A 447 3.41 -4.03 3.29
C GLY A 447 2.69 -4.53 2.03
N ALA A 448 1.62 -5.28 2.25
CA ALA A 448 0.80 -5.87 1.19
C ALA A 448 -0.69 -5.65 1.45
N ASN A 449 -1.48 -5.44 0.39
CA ASN A 449 -2.93 -5.39 0.52
C ASN A 449 -3.50 -6.80 0.76
N ILE A 450 -4.76 -6.86 1.21
CA ILE A 450 -5.39 -8.15 1.56
C ILE A 450 -5.52 -9.08 0.35
N GLU A 451 -5.78 -8.53 -0.82
CA GLU A 451 -5.89 -9.28 -2.08
C GLU A 451 -4.58 -9.95 -2.47
N TYR A 452 -3.45 -9.26 -2.29
CA TYR A 452 -2.13 -9.80 -2.59
C TYR A 452 -1.73 -10.88 -1.58
N LEU A 453 -1.99 -10.66 -0.30
CA LEU A 453 -1.81 -11.68 0.73
C LEU A 453 -2.67 -12.92 0.44
N TRP A 454 -3.94 -12.73 0.09
CA TRP A 454 -4.85 -13.80 -0.25
C TRP A 454 -4.39 -14.57 -1.49
N SER A 455 -3.99 -13.88 -2.56
CA SER A 455 -3.45 -14.51 -3.76
C SER A 455 -2.22 -15.39 -3.48
N TYR A 456 -1.32 -14.92 -2.61
CA TYR A 456 -0.16 -15.71 -2.17
C TYR A 456 -0.59 -16.92 -1.32
N MET A 457 -1.53 -16.74 -0.40
CA MET A 457 -2.06 -17.82 0.45
C MET A 457 -2.82 -18.88 -0.34
N GLN A 458 -3.52 -18.49 -1.40
CA GLN A 458 -4.31 -19.39 -2.24
C GLN A 458 -3.45 -20.40 -3.00
N GLN A 459 -2.17 -20.08 -3.26
CA GLN A 459 -1.20 -21.02 -3.84
C GLN A 459 -0.79 -22.14 -2.88
N LEU A 460 -0.94 -21.91 -1.56
CA LEU A 460 -0.56 -22.85 -0.51
C LEU A 460 -1.77 -23.65 0.03
N ASP A 461 -2.93 -23.01 0.15
CA ASP A 461 -4.20 -23.63 0.52
C ASP A 461 -5.35 -22.93 -0.22
N SER A 462 -5.97 -23.64 -1.15
CA SER A 462 -7.06 -23.12 -2.00
C SER A 462 -8.37 -22.89 -1.25
N LYS A 463 -8.49 -23.33 0.01
CA LYS A 463 -9.71 -23.17 0.82
C LYS A 463 -9.73 -21.90 1.66
N ILE A 464 -8.66 -21.10 1.66
CA ILE A 464 -8.56 -19.89 2.48
C ILE A 464 -9.27 -18.72 1.81
N SER A 465 -10.10 -18.02 2.58
CA SER A 465 -10.75 -16.79 2.14
C SER A 465 -9.98 -15.54 2.59
N ALA A 466 -10.10 -14.45 1.81
CA ALA A 466 -9.52 -13.16 2.19
C ALA A 466 -10.04 -12.65 3.55
N ASN A 467 -11.32 -12.89 3.85
CA ASN A 467 -11.94 -12.51 5.12
C ASN A 467 -11.36 -13.26 6.33
N GLU A 468 -11.00 -14.55 6.18
CA GLU A 468 -10.34 -15.30 7.26
C GLU A 468 -8.94 -14.73 7.56
N ILE A 469 -8.19 -14.34 6.53
CA ILE A 469 -6.88 -13.69 6.69
C ILE A 469 -7.06 -12.34 7.40
N GLU A 470 -8.01 -11.52 6.96
CA GLU A 470 -8.26 -10.20 7.54
C GLU A 470 -8.64 -10.29 9.03
N MET A 471 -9.57 -11.19 9.37
CA MET A 471 -10.00 -11.43 10.76
C MET A 471 -8.85 -11.95 11.64
N LEU A 472 -7.95 -12.76 11.09
CA LEU A 472 -6.77 -13.28 11.80
C LEU A 472 -5.76 -12.17 12.10
N LEU A 473 -5.51 -11.28 11.14
CA LEU A 473 -4.60 -10.14 11.31
C LEU A 473 -5.16 -9.11 12.28
N MET A 474 -6.47 -8.82 12.22
CA MET A 474 -7.14 -7.92 13.17
C MET A 474 -7.11 -8.42 14.62
N ARG A 475 -7.10 -9.75 14.85
CA ARG A 475 -6.98 -10.34 16.19
C ARG A 475 -5.59 -10.16 16.82
N LEU A 476 -4.57 -9.80 16.03
CA LEU A 476 -3.16 -9.74 16.47
C LEU A 476 -2.53 -8.36 16.22
N PRO A 477 -3.08 -7.29 16.83
CA PRO A 477 -2.65 -5.91 16.57
C PRO A 477 -1.22 -5.60 17.04
N ARG A 478 -0.63 -6.45 17.89
CA ARG A 478 0.78 -6.34 18.30
C ARG A 478 1.76 -6.98 17.31
N MET A 479 1.27 -7.82 16.39
CA MET A 479 2.10 -8.44 15.35
C MET A 479 1.87 -7.81 13.98
N PHE A 480 0.63 -7.42 13.67
CA PHE A 480 0.28 -6.85 12.37
C PHE A 480 -0.43 -5.52 12.54
N LYS A 481 -0.07 -4.57 11.68
CA LYS A 481 -0.65 -3.23 11.65
C LYS A 481 -1.16 -2.92 10.25
N GLN A 482 -2.36 -2.34 10.18
CA GLN A 482 -2.93 -1.83 8.94
C GLN A 482 -2.51 -0.37 8.76
N GLU A 483 -1.99 -0.04 7.58
CA GLU A 483 -1.59 1.31 7.19
C GLU A 483 -2.24 1.68 5.86
N PHE A 484 -2.51 2.96 5.68
CA PHE A 484 -3.05 3.51 4.44
C PHE A 484 -1.95 4.22 3.68
N THR A 485 -1.78 3.89 2.40
CA THR A 485 -0.77 4.48 1.52
C THR A 485 -1.44 5.09 0.29
N GLY A 486 -1.14 6.35 -0.03
CA GLY A 486 -1.71 7.09 -1.17
C GLY A 486 -2.52 8.33 -0.76
N VAL A 487 -3.02 9.09 -1.74
CA VAL A 487 -3.86 10.30 -1.52
C VAL A 487 -5.06 10.25 -2.46
N GLY A 488 -6.27 10.49 -1.93
CA GLY A 488 -7.50 10.54 -2.72
C GLY A 488 -7.88 9.18 -3.33
N ALA A 489 -8.06 9.13 -4.65
CA ALA A 489 -8.50 7.94 -5.37
C ALA A 489 -7.49 6.77 -5.39
N THR A 490 -6.22 7.01 -4.98
CA THR A 490 -5.17 5.98 -4.92
C THR A 490 -4.90 5.49 -3.49
N LEU A 491 -5.84 5.68 -2.56
CA LEU A 491 -5.69 5.25 -1.17
C LEU A 491 -5.80 3.72 -1.07
N GLU A 492 -4.68 3.06 -0.77
CA GLU A 492 -4.62 1.61 -0.60
C GLU A 492 -4.45 1.20 0.86
N LYS A 493 -5.20 0.19 1.28
CA LYS A 493 -5.04 -0.47 2.58
C LYS A 493 -3.94 -1.53 2.50
N ARG A 494 -2.91 -1.42 3.33
CA ARG A 494 -1.79 -2.37 3.37
C ARG A 494 -1.54 -2.87 4.79
N TRP A 495 -1.21 -4.15 4.91
CA TRP A 495 -0.81 -4.79 6.16
C TRP A 495 0.71 -4.84 6.26
N LYS A 496 1.25 -4.51 7.44
CA LYS A 496 2.67 -4.60 7.79
C LYS A 496 2.89 -5.44 9.04
N LEU A 497 4.04 -6.12 9.08
CA LEU A 497 4.51 -6.82 10.27
C LEU A 497 5.16 -5.82 11.23
N CYS A 498 4.58 -5.62 12.41
CA CYS A 498 5.07 -4.75 13.49
C CYS A 498 5.48 -5.51 14.75
N ALA A 499 5.58 -6.84 14.69
CA ALA A 499 5.91 -7.70 15.83
C ALA A 499 7.18 -7.26 16.60
N PHE A 500 8.15 -6.63 15.92
CA PHE A 500 9.38 -6.14 16.53
C PHE A 500 9.26 -4.79 17.27
N GLU A 501 8.21 -4.01 16.99
CA GLU A 501 7.98 -2.71 17.63
C GLU A 501 7.35 -2.88 19.02
N GLY A 502 6.49 -3.88 19.19
CA GLY A 502 5.81 -4.15 20.46
C GLY A 502 6.70 -4.75 21.57
N ILE A 503 7.84 -5.36 21.21
CA ILE A 503 8.77 -5.98 22.17
C ILE A 503 9.58 -4.93 22.94
N LYS A 504 9.67 -3.68 22.45
CA LYS A 504 10.42 -2.59 23.11
C LYS A 504 9.62 -1.86 24.21
N THR A 505 8.33 -2.18 24.38
CA THR A 505 7.40 -1.44 25.25
C THR A 505 6.76 -2.28 26.37
N THR A 506 7.30 -3.47 26.62
CA THR A 506 7.03 -4.30 27.80
C THR A 506 8.34 -4.70 28.41
#